data_AF-A0A7J3X8K0-F1
#
_entry.id   AF-A0A7J3X8K0-F1
#
_cell.length_a   1.000
_cell.length_b   1.000
_cell.length_c   1.000
_cell.angle_alpha   90.00
_cell.angle_beta   90.00
_cell.angle_gamma   90.00
#
_symmetry.space_group_name_H-M   'P 1'
#
loop_
_entity.id
_entity.type
_entity.pdbx_description
1 polymer ?
#
loop_
_entity_poly.entity_id
_entity_poly.type
_entity_poly.pdbx_seq_one_letter_code
_entity_poly.pdbx_strand_id
1 'polypeptide(L)'
;MALVAEVLVTALSILLPTLTSIASLAHWLGRKFAQIDASFRAVDERFKAVEGGISALRREFDEGLSLVERKIGSVAEASRNQLEFFAEFLGYRRVISQRDVAFVKGELYRLSTMHNPLTREEAGRLKELLDKEKLTLEEADELREIARKLVKEYGDRVGETWKLLIYASIMRGIALSELEEQEEEKGGERAAAQA
;
A
#
# COMPACT_ATOMS: atom_id res chain seq x y z
N MET A 1 -63.80 46.99 -59.29
CA MET A 1 -63.80 47.49 -57.88
C MET A 1 -64.36 46.45 -56.91
N ALA A 2 -65.57 45.91 -57.10
CA ALA A 2 -66.17 44.91 -56.20
C ALA A 2 -65.35 43.61 -56.02
N LEU A 3 -64.84 43.04 -57.13
CA LEU A 3 -64.09 41.77 -57.10
C LEU A 3 -62.74 41.89 -56.37
N VAL A 4 -62.09 43.06 -56.44
CA VAL A 4 -60.84 43.35 -55.71
C VAL A 4 -61.12 43.48 -54.20
N ALA A 5 -62.23 44.12 -53.83
CA ALA A 5 -62.63 44.26 -52.43
C ALA A 5 -62.99 42.90 -51.79
N GLU A 6 -63.68 42.03 -52.53
CA GLU A 6 -64.06 40.69 -52.07
C GLU A 6 -62.83 39.78 -51.85
N VAL A 7 -61.86 39.82 -52.76
CA VAL A 7 -60.58 39.11 -52.61
C VAL A 7 -59.79 39.65 -51.40
N LEU A 8 -59.76 40.97 -51.20
CA LEU A 8 -59.09 41.59 -50.05
C LEU A 8 -59.74 41.20 -48.72
N VAL A 9 -61.07 41.20 -48.64
CA VAL A 9 -61.81 40.79 -47.44
C VAL A 9 -61.56 39.31 -47.13
N THR A 10 -61.58 38.45 -48.15
CA THR A 10 -61.32 37.02 -48.00
C THR A 10 -59.88 36.76 -47.54
N ALA A 11 -58.90 37.41 -48.17
CA ALA A 11 -57.50 37.31 -47.75
C ALA A 11 -57.29 37.79 -46.31
N LEU A 12 -57.89 38.92 -45.93
CA LEU A 12 -57.81 39.46 -44.57
C LEU A 12 -58.44 38.51 -43.54
N SER A 13 -59.56 37.88 -43.90
CA SER A 13 -60.27 36.94 -43.02
C SER A 13 -59.47 35.66 -42.70
N ILE A 14 -58.53 35.27 -43.56
CA ILE A 14 -57.63 34.12 -43.34
C ILE A 14 -56.32 34.56 -42.66
N LEU A 15 -55.80 35.73 -43.03
CA LEU A 15 -54.53 36.23 -42.51
C LEU A 15 -54.62 36.68 -41.05
N LEU A 16 -55.73 37.30 -40.62
CA LEU A 16 -55.88 37.75 -39.23
C LEU A 16 -55.80 36.58 -38.22
N PRO A 17 -56.59 35.50 -38.37
CA PRO A 17 -56.59 34.38 -37.42
C PRO A 17 -55.27 33.62 -37.41
N THR A 18 -54.59 33.51 -38.56
CA THR A 18 -53.27 32.88 -38.65
C THR A 18 -52.22 33.70 -37.91
N LEU A 19 -52.21 35.03 -38.08
CA LEU A 19 -51.33 35.93 -37.32
C LEU A 19 -51.61 35.86 -35.81
N THR A 20 -52.88 35.84 -35.39
CA THR A 20 -53.24 35.69 -33.97
C THR A 20 -52.80 34.34 -33.41
N SER A 21 -52.92 33.27 -34.20
CA SER A 21 -52.46 31.93 -33.82
C SER A 21 -50.93 31.87 -33.67
N ILE A 22 -50.19 32.48 -34.60
CA ILE A 22 -48.73 32.59 -34.54
C ILE A 22 -48.31 33.38 -33.29
N ALA A 23 -48.95 34.52 -33.01
CA ALA A 23 -48.65 35.34 -31.84
C ALA A 23 -48.93 34.59 -30.53
N SER A 24 -50.04 33.84 -30.47
CA SER A 24 -50.39 33.01 -29.32
C SER A 24 -49.38 31.89 -29.08
N LEU A 25 -48.96 31.21 -30.15
CA LEU A 25 -47.91 30.18 -30.10
C LEU A 25 -46.58 30.78 -29.65
N ALA A 26 -46.17 31.92 -30.19
CA ALA A 26 -44.93 32.59 -29.80
C ALA A 26 -44.92 32.95 -28.30
N HIS A 27 -46.04 33.47 -27.78
CA HIS A 27 -46.16 33.78 -26.36
C HIS A 27 -46.14 32.53 -25.47
N TRP A 28 -46.87 31.47 -25.85
CA TRP A 28 -46.87 30.20 -25.12
C TRP A 28 -45.47 29.56 -25.12
N LEU A 29 -44.79 29.58 -26.27
CA LEU A 29 -43.47 29.01 -26.45
C LEU A 29 -42.42 29.78 -25.62
N GLY A 30 -42.48 31.11 -25.61
CA GLY A 30 -41.61 31.94 -24.76
C GLY A 30 -41.78 31.59 -23.27
N ARG A 31 -43.01 31.38 -22.80
CA ARG A 31 -43.28 30.95 -21.42
C ARG A 31 -42.73 29.55 -21.14
N LYS A 32 -42.85 28.62 -22.09
CA LYS A 32 -42.31 27.26 -21.94
C LYS A 32 -40.79 27.24 -21.90
N PHE A 33 -40.12 28.03 -22.74
CA PHE A 33 -38.67 28.18 -22.67
C PHE A 33 -38.21 28.77 -21.32
N ALA A 34 -38.89 29.79 -20.81
CA ALA A 34 -38.58 30.34 -19.49
C ALA A 34 -38.73 29.31 -18.34
N GLN A 35 -39.74 28.43 -18.42
CA GLN A 35 -39.93 27.34 -17.47
C GLN A 35 -38.82 26.28 -17.58
N ILE A 36 -38.40 25.97 -18.81
CA ILE A 36 -37.31 25.04 -19.08
C ILE A 36 -35.98 25.60 -18.55
N ASP A 37 -35.69 26.87 -18.79
CA ASP A 37 -34.48 27.55 -18.27
C ASP A 37 -34.42 27.51 -16.74
N ALA A 38 -35.55 27.75 -16.07
CA ALA A 38 -35.63 27.65 -14.61
C ALA A 38 -35.33 26.22 -14.13
N SER A 39 -35.83 25.21 -14.85
CA SER A 39 -35.59 23.80 -14.54
C SER A 39 -34.12 23.42 -14.73
N PHE A 40 -33.49 23.88 -15.81
CA PHE A 40 -32.06 23.67 -16.06
C PHE A 40 -31.19 24.33 -14.99
N ARG A 41 -31.52 25.55 -14.53
CA ARG A 41 -30.81 26.17 -13.41
C ARG A 41 -30.91 25.36 -12.12
N ALA A 42 -32.09 24.83 -11.80
CA ALA A 42 -32.26 23.98 -10.63
C ALA A 42 -31.46 22.67 -10.75
N VAL A 43 -31.34 22.12 -11.96
CA VAL A 43 -30.50 20.94 -12.23
C VAL A 43 -29.02 21.28 -12.07
N ASP A 44 -28.55 22.40 -12.60
CA ASP A 44 -27.16 22.87 -12.48
C ASP A 44 -26.73 23.03 -11.02
N GLU A 45 -27.58 23.64 -10.19
CA GLU A 45 -27.33 23.77 -8.74
C GLU A 45 -27.26 22.41 -8.02
N ARG A 46 -28.11 21.45 -8.42
CA ARG A 46 -28.03 20.08 -7.89
C ARG A 46 -26.74 19.38 -8.33
N PHE A 47 -26.30 19.58 -9.56
CA PHE A 47 -25.02 19.04 -10.04
C PHE A 47 -23.84 19.63 -9.26
N LYS A 48 -23.80 20.94 -9.02
CA LYS A 48 -22.77 21.57 -8.18
C LYS A 48 -22.75 21.00 -6.76
N ALA A 49 -23.92 20.79 -6.16
CA ALA A 49 -24.02 20.17 -4.84
C ALA A 49 -23.48 18.73 -4.84
N VAL A 50 -23.79 17.95 -5.87
CA VAL A 50 -23.26 16.58 -6.05
C VAL A 50 -21.75 16.58 -6.25
N GLU A 51 -21.21 17.45 -7.09
CA GLU A 51 -19.76 17.59 -7.31
C GLU A 51 -19.02 17.98 -6.02
N GLY A 52 -19.61 18.88 -5.24
CA GLY A 52 -19.10 19.25 -3.91
C GLY A 52 -19.09 18.05 -2.95
N GLY A 53 -20.18 17.28 -2.91
CA GLY A 53 -20.29 16.07 -2.09
C GLY A 53 -19.27 14.99 -2.47
N ILE A 54 -19.11 14.72 -3.77
CA ILE A 54 -18.10 13.77 -4.29
C ILE A 54 -16.68 14.22 -3.93
N SER A 55 -16.41 15.53 -4.04
CA SER A 55 -15.09 16.09 -3.71
C SER A 55 -14.77 15.95 -2.22
N ALA A 56 -15.75 16.19 -1.34
CA ALA A 56 -15.60 15.98 0.10
C ALA A 56 -15.39 14.49 0.43
N LEU A 57 -16.22 13.60 -0.13
CA LEU A 57 -16.10 12.16 0.06
C LEU A 57 -14.72 11.64 -0.38
N ARG A 58 -14.20 12.13 -1.51
CA ARG A 58 -12.87 11.74 -2.00
C ARG A 58 -11.77 12.14 -1.01
N ARG A 59 -11.88 13.31 -0.37
CA ARG A 59 -10.91 13.76 0.64
C ARG A 59 -10.97 12.89 1.90
N GLU A 60 -12.16 12.63 2.42
CA GLU A 60 -12.34 11.75 3.59
C GLU A 60 -11.82 10.33 3.32
N PHE A 61 -12.05 9.82 2.10
CA PHE A 61 -11.56 8.53 1.69
C PHE A 61 -10.02 8.49 1.59
N ASP A 62 -9.40 9.50 0.95
CA ASP A 62 -7.95 9.62 0.86
C ASP A 62 -7.31 9.73 2.26
N GLU A 63 -7.91 10.50 3.16
CA GLU A 63 -7.48 10.62 4.56
C GLU A 63 -7.60 9.28 5.30
N GLY A 64 -8.71 8.58 5.14
CA GLY A 64 -8.97 7.26 5.72
C GLY A 64 -7.95 6.22 5.25
N LEU A 65 -7.68 6.14 3.95
CA LEU A 65 -6.65 5.26 3.40
C LEU A 65 -5.26 5.57 3.95
N SER A 66 -4.90 6.86 4.06
CA SER A 66 -3.60 7.25 4.63
C SER A 66 -3.45 6.80 6.08
N LEU A 67 -4.52 6.84 6.88
CA LEU A 67 -4.51 6.38 8.26
C LEU A 67 -4.34 4.86 8.33
N VAL A 68 -5.04 4.13 7.46
CA VAL A 68 -4.92 2.67 7.35
C VAL A 68 -3.49 2.29 6.95
N GLU A 69 -2.91 2.94 5.96
CA GLU A 69 -1.52 2.70 5.51
C GLU A 69 -0.52 2.91 6.65
N ARG A 70 -0.62 4.02 7.40
CA ARG A 70 0.24 4.28 8.57
C ARG A 70 0.09 3.21 9.65
N LYS A 71 -1.15 2.78 9.94
CA LYS A 71 -1.42 1.74 10.94
C LYS A 71 -0.86 0.39 10.51
N ILE A 72 -1.05 0.00 9.25
CA ILE A 72 -0.50 -1.25 8.70
C ILE A 72 1.03 -1.23 8.77
N GLY A 73 1.67 -0.13 8.36
CA GLY A 73 3.12 0.03 8.47
C GLY A 73 3.62 -0.11 9.90
N SER A 74 2.94 0.51 10.87
CA SER A 74 3.26 0.37 12.29
C SER A 74 3.09 -1.06 12.80
N VAL A 75 2.08 -1.80 12.35
CA VAL A 75 1.86 -3.20 12.75
C VAL A 75 2.92 -4.12 12.15
N ALA A 76 3.28 -3.92 10.88
CA ALA A 76 4.34 -4.67 10.23
C ALA A 76 5.69 -4.47 10.94
N GLU A 77 6.00 -3.23 11.30
CA GLU A 77 7.23 -2.88 12.03
C GLU A 77 7.24 -3.47 13.45
N ALA A 78 6.13 -3.38 14.19
CA ALA A 78 6.01 -4.03 15.50
C ALA A 78 6.18 -5.56 15.40
N SER A 79 5.57 -6.18 14.39
CA SER A 79 5.67 -7.62 14.15
C SER A 79 7.10 -8.04 13.81
N ARG A 80 7.79 -7.27 12.95
CA ARG A 80 9.20 -7.49 12.61
C ARG A 80 10.08 -7.45 13.86
N ASN A 81 9.97 -6.38 14.65
CA ASN A 81 10.76 -6.23 15.88
C ASN A 81 10.51 -7.36 16.88
N GLN A 82 9.26 -7.80 17.03
CA GLN A 82 8.91 -8.89 17.93
C GLN A 82 9.42 -10.25 17.45
N LEU A 83 9.35 -10.52 16.14
CA LEU A 83 9.91 -11.74 15.53
C LEU A 83 11.42 -11.82 15.72
N GLU A 84 12.13 -10.72 15.44
CA GLU A 84 13.58 -10.65 15.61
C GLU A 84 13.98 -10.91 17.07
N PHE A 85 13.33 -10.22 18.02
CA PHE A 85 13.60 -10.40 19.44
C PHE A 85 13.39 -11.85 19.88
N PHE A 86 12.26 -12.48 19.52
CA PHE A 86 12.01 -13.85 19.95
C PHE A 86 12.95 -14.85 19.28
N ALA A 87 13.21 -14.71 17.98
CA ALA A 87 14.13 -15.58 17.26
C ALA A 87 15.56 -15.49 17.84
N GLU A 88 16.02 -14.27 18.11
CA GLU A 88 17.31 -14.01 18.75
C GLU A 88 17.36 -14.55 20.19
N PHE A 89 16.33 -14.28 21.00
CA PHE A 89 16.24 -14.77 22.37
C PHE A 89 16.28 -16.31 22.43
N LEU A 90 15.55 -16.98 21.54
CA LEU A 90 15.53 -18.45 21.48
C LEU A 90 16.87 -19.03 21.01
N GLY A 91 17.53 -18.36 20.06
CA GLY A 91 18.89 -18.72 19.63
C GLY A 91 19.91 -18.54 20.77
N TYR A 92 19.86 -17.40 21.44
CA TYR A 92 20.71 -17.06 22.58
C TYR A 92 20.52 -18.03 23.76
N ARG A 93 19.29 -18.42 24.06
CA ARG A 93 19.00 -19.44 25.09
C ARG A 93 19.27 -20.87 24.64
N ARG A 94 19.72 -21.08 23.40
CA ARG A 94 19.92 -22.40 22.77
C ARG A 94 18.71 -23.33 22.85
N VAL A 95 17.52 -22.73 22.84
CA VAL A 95 16.24 -23.47 22.75
C VAL A 95 16.11 -24.09 21.36
N ILE A 96 16.68 -23.42 20.35
CA ILE A 96 16.73 -23.90 18.97
C ILE A 96 17.99 -24.73 18.79
N SER A 97 17.82 -26.01 18.43
CA SER A 97 18.93 -26.92 18.20
C SER A 97 19.55 -26.70 16.82
N GLN A 98 20.76 -27.23 16.60
CA GLN A 98 21.40 -27.22 15.28
C GLN A 98 20.56 -27.90 14.19
N ARG A 99 19.75 -28.91 14.56
CA ARG A 99 18.81 -29.57 13.63
C ARG A 99 17.72 -28.61 13.17
N ASP A 100 17.21 -27.79 14.09
CA ASP A 100 16.16 -26.81 13.80
C ASP A 100 16.69 -25.69 12.90
N VAL A 101 17.92 -25.22 13.17
CA VAL A 101 18.64 -24.25 12.30
C VAL A 101 18.83 -24.83 10.89
N ALA A 102 19.29 -26.06 10.76
CA ALA A 102 19.46 -26.73 9.48
C ALA A 102 18.12 -26.91 8.72
N PHE A 103 17.03 -27.18 9.44
CA PHE A 103 15.69 -27.24 8.86
C PHE A 103 15.27 -25.90 8.26
N VAL A 104 15.43 -24.79 9.00
CA VAL A 104 15.10 -23.44 8.53
C VAL A 104 15.98 -23.06 7.33
N LYS A 105 17.29 -23.31 7.40
CA LYS A 105 18.22 -23.11 6.28
C LYS A 105 17.79 -23.89 5.04
N GLY A 106 17.40 -25.16 5.20
CA GLY A 106 16.88 -25.98 4.11
C GLY A 106 15.61 -25.43 3.47
N GLU A 107 14.73 -24.82 4.27
CA GLU A 107 13.52 -24.16 3.76
C GLU A 107 13.85 -22.93 2.88
N LEU A 108 14.89 -22.17 3.23
CA LEU A 108 15.36 -21.04 2.43
C LEU A 108 15.83 -21.50 1.03
N TYR A 109 16.61 -22.59 0.96
CA TYR A 109 17.09 -23.13 -0.32
C TYR A 109 16.00 -23.83 -1.14
N ARG A 110 14.96 -24.39 -0.51
CA ARG A 110 13.83 -25.00 -1.24
C ARG A 110 12.99 -23.97 -2.01
N LEU A 111 12.97 -22.73 -1.53
CA LEU A 111 12.15 -21.65 -2.07
C LEU A 111 12.94 -20.64 -2.92
N SER A 112 14.28 -20.77 -2.97
CA SER A 112 15.18 -19.86 -3.68
C SER A 112 15.13 -19.96 -5.23
N THR A 113 14.03 -20.45 -5.80
CA THR A 113 13.84 -20.57 -7.26
C THR A 113 13.01 -19.44 -7.88
N MET A 114 12.57 -18.44 -7.11
CA MET A 114 11.80 -17.30 -7.64
C MET A 114 12.54 -15.97 -7.52
N HIS A 115 12.61 -15.25 -8.65
CA HIS A 115 12.96 -13.85 -8.85
C HIS A 115 13.88 -13.26 -7.77
N ASN A 116 15.18 -13.48 -7.93
CA ASN A 116 16.20 -12.96 -7.01
C ASN A 116 16.13 -11.42 -6.93
N PRO A 117 15.67 -10.84 -5.81
CA PRO A 117 15.55 -9.40 -5.65
C PRO A 117 16.88 -8.73 -5.24
N LEU A 118 17.95 -9.52 -5.08
CA LEU A 118 19.27 -9.05 -4.67
C LEU A 118 20.15 -8.67 -5.87
N THR A 119 21.04 -7.71 -5.65
CA THR A 119 22.18 -7.51 -6.55
C THR A 119 23.09 -8.75 -6.55
N ARG A 120 23.90 -8.94 -7.61
CA ARG A 120 24.80 -10.11 -7.70
C ARG A 120 25.78 -10.20 -6.52
N GLU A 121 26.22 -9.06 -6.01
CA GLU A 121 27.14 -8.95 -4.88
C GLU A 121 26.45 -9.34 -3.57
N GLU A 122 25.27 -8.78 -3.28
CA GLU A 122 24.49 -9.12 -2.08
C GLU A 122 24.06 -10.59 -2.09
N ALA A 123 23.68 -11.13 -3.26
CA ALA A 123 23.35 -12.54 -3.40
C ALA A 123 24.56 -13.45 -3.13
N GLY A 124 25.75 -13.02 -3.59
CA GLY A 124 27.00 -13.73 -3.33
C GLY A 124 27.37 -13.73 -1.84
N ARG A 125 27.30 -12.57 -1.19
CA ARG A 125 27.61 -12.43 0.24
C ARG A 125 26.59 -13.15 1.11
N LEU A 126 25.31 -13.03 0.80
CA LEU A 126 24.25 -13.78 1.49
C LEU A 126 24.51 -15.28 1.41
N LYS A 127 24.84 -15.80 0.23
CA LYS A 127 25.16 -17.21 0.06
C LYS A 127 26.37 -17.64 0.91
N GLU A 128 27.44 -16.84 0.92
CA GLU A 128 28.62 -17.12 1.75
C GLU A 128 28.25 -17.21 3.24
N LEU A 129 27.46 -16.26 3.75
CA LEU A 129 27.01 -16.25 5.14
C LEU A 129 26.08 -17.42 5.45
N LEU A 130 25.18 -17.76 4.52
CA LEU A 130 24.27 -18.90 4.68
C LEU A 130 25.03 -20.22 4.70
N ASP A 131 26.09 -20.39 3.92
CA ASP A 131 26.81 -21.66 3.80
C ASP A 131 27.66 -21.99 5.05
N LYS A 132 28.03 -20.99 5.86
CA LYS A 132 28.76 -21.19 7.13
C LYS A 132 27.93 -21.96 8.16
N GLU A 133 28.59 -22.85 8.91
CA GLU A 133 27.97 -23.57 10.03
C GLU A 133 27.87 -22.71 11.29
N LYS A 134 28.87 -21.85 11.51
CA LYS A 134 28.94 -20.89 12.61
C LYS A 134 29.26 -19.51 12.08
N LEU A 135 28.68 -18.50 12.70
CA LEU A 135 28.91 -17.09 12.37
C LEU A 135 29.53 -16.41 13.58
N THR A 136 30.45 -15.47 13.33
CA THR A 136 30.80 -14.49 14.37
C THR A 136 29.62 -13.56 14.62
N LEU A 137 29.67 -12.78 15.71
CA LEU A 137 28.62 -11.80 16.00
C LEU A 137 28.48 -10.77 14.86
N GLU A 138 29.61 -10.32 14.31
CA GLU A 138 29.64 -9.37 13.19
C GLU A 138 29.04 -9.96 11.91
N GLU A 139 29.38 -11.20 11.57
CA GLU A 139 28.83 -11.90 10.41
C GLU A 139 27.32 -12.15 10.55
N ALA A 140 26.87 -12.47 11.77
CA ALA A 140 25.45 -12.63 12.05
C ALA A 140 24.68 -11.31 12.01
N ASP A 141 25.29 -10.21 12.47
CA ASP A 141 24.73 -8.86 12.33
C ASP A 141 24.63 -8.45 10.85
N GLU A 142 25.66 -8.72 10.06
CA GLU A 142 25.65 -8.48 8.61
C GLU A 142 24.52 -9.26 7.91
N LEU A 143 24.39 -10.56 8.21
CA LEU A 143 23.31 -11.41 7.69
C LEU A 143 21.93 -10.83 8.04
N ARG A 144 21.76 -10.33 9.26
CA ARG A 144 20.51 -9.75 9.73
C ARG A 144 20.18 -8.43 9.03
N GLU A 145 21.18 -7.58 8.79
CA GLU A 145 20.96 -6.33 8.04
C GLU A 145 20.55 -6.58 6.59
N ILE A 146 21.16 -7.57 5.92
CA ILE A 146 20.74 -8.01 4.58
C ILE A 146 19.26 -8.47 4.62
N ALA A 147 18.90 -9.28 5.62
CA ALA A 147 17.54 -9.77 5.77
C ALA A 147 16.51 -8.66 6.07
N ARG A 148 16.85 -7.70 6.93
CA ARG A 148 16.01 -6.53 7.24
C ARG A 148 15.76 -5.67 6.00
N LYS A 149 16.81 -5.42 5.21
CA LYS A 149 16.69 -4.69 3.93
C LYS A 149 15.74 -5.41 2.98
N LEU A 150 15.89 -6.72 2.84
CA LEU A 150 15.02 -7.54 1.99
C LEU A 150 13.55 -7.51 2.43
N VAL A 151 13.27 -7.61 3.73
CA VAL A 151 11.90 -7.49 4.26
C VAL A 151 11.33 -6.09 3.99
N LYS A 152 12.13 -5.04 4.14
CA LYS A 152 11.70 -3.66 3.88
C LYS A 152 11.34 -3.42 2.42
N GLU A 153 12.11 -3.98 1.48
CA GLU A 153 11.94 -3.74 0.04
C GLU A 153 10.96 -4.72 -0.62
N TYR A 154 10.90 -5.96 -0.12
CA TYR A 154 10.21 -7.08 -0.78
C TYR A 154 9.33 -7.92 0.16
N GLY A 155 9.20 -7.59 1.44
CA GLY A 155 8.45 -8.39 2.41
C GLY A 155 6.94 -8.50 2.13
N ASP A 156 6.40 -7.61 1.29
CA ASP A 156 5.01 -7.64 0.81
C ASP A 156 4.81 -8.62 -0.37
N ARG A 157 5.88 -8.97 -1.09
CA ARG A 157 5.85 -9.73 -2.34
C ARG A 157 6.56 -11.07 -2.26
N VAL A 158 7.55 -11.20 -1.38
CA VAL A 158 8.44 -12.36 -1.25
C VAL A 158 8.42 -12.84 0.20
N GLY A 159 7.64 -13.88 0.48
CA GLY A 159 7.46 -14.43 1.84
C GLY A 159 8.75 -15.00 2.44
N GLU A 160 9.69 -15.44 1.59
CA GLU A 160 10.99 -15.99 1.97
C GLU A 160 11.87 -14.97 2.71
N THR A 161 11.68 -13.66 2.46
CA THR A 161 12.45 -12.61 3.14
C THR A 161 12.23 -12.62 4.65
N TRP A 162 11.01 -12.89 5.10
CA TRP A 162 10.68 -13.04 6.53
C TRP A 162 11.31 -14.29 7.13
N LYS A 163 11.35 -15.40 6.38
CA LYS A 163 12.04 -16.63 6.82
C LYS A 163 13.54 -16.39 6.99
N LEU A 164 14.14 -15.64 6.06
CA LEU A 164 15.55 -15.26 6.15
C LEU A 164 15.81 -14.37 7.36
N LEU A 165 14.92 -13.42 7.66
CA LEU A 165 15.05 -12.57 8.85
C LEU A 165 14.98 -13.38 10.15
N ILE A 166 14.08 -14.36 10.22
CA ILE A 166 14.01 -15.29 11.36
C ILE A 166 15.33 -16.06 11.48
N TYR A 167 15.81 -16.68 10.39
CA TYR A 167 17.08 -17.42 10.39
C TYR A 167 18.25 -16.55 10.86
N ALA A 168 18.39 -15.35 10.30
CA ALA A 168 19.46 -14.41 10.66
C ALA A 168 19.43 -14.02 12.14
N SER A 169 18.22 -13.78 12.68
CA SER A 169 18.02 -13.44 14.09
C SER A 169 18.38 -14.61 15.02
N ILE A 170 18.02 -15.84 14.65
CA ILE A 170 18.44 -17.05 15.39
C ILE A 170 19.97 -17.15 15.42
N MET A 171 20.61 -17.02 14.26
CA MET A 171 22.07 -17.12 14.14
C MET A 171 22.79 -16.05 14.97
N ARG A 172 22.26 -14.82 14.99
CA ARG A 172 22.80 -13.76 15.85
C ARG A 172 22.65 -14.08 17.34
N GLY A 173 21.49 -14.62 17.75
CA GLY A 173 21.30 -15.08 19.11
C GLY A 173 22.32 -16.13 19.52
N ILE A 174 22.56 -17.11 18.66
CA ILE A 174 23.58 -18.16 18.88
C ILE A 174 24.98 -17.54 18.99
N ALA A 175 25.36 -16.65 18.06
CA ALA A 175 26.66 -15.98 18.08
C ALA A 175 26.88 -15.16 19.37
N LEU A 176 25.83 -14.51 19.87
CA LEU A 176 25.88 -13.77 21.14
C LEU A 176 26.10 -14.70 22.34
N SER A 177 25.43 -15.86 22.37
CA SER A 177 25.62 -16.88 23.41
C SER A 177 27.04 -17.44 23.39
N GLU A 178 27.60 -17.71 22.21
CA GLU A 178 28.97 -18.20 22.09
C GLU A 178 30.02 -17.15 22.51
N LEU A 179 29.74 -15.86 22.28
CA LEU A 179 30.63 -14.78 22.71
C LEU A 179 30.68 -14.66 24.24
N GLU A 180 29.52 -14.71 24.90
CA GLU A 180 29.43 -14.63 26.37
C GLU A 180 30.15 -15.79 27.05
N GLU A 181 29.97 -17.02 26.56
CA GLU A 181 30.69 -18.20 27.05
C GLU A 181 32.21 -18.02 26.97
N GLN A 182 32.72 -17.49 25.85
CA GLN A 182 34.15 -17.22 25.68
C GLN A 182 34.67 -16.12 26.60
N GLU A 183 33.85 -15.12 26.93
CA GLU A 183 34.22 -14.06 27.87
C GLU A 183 34.27 -14.57 29.30
N GLU A 184 33.33 -15.43 29.69
CA GLU A 184 33.30 -16.10 31.01
C GLU A 184 34.54 -17.00 31.19
N GLU A 185 34.87 -17.82 30.19
CA GLU A 185 36.05 -18.69 30.22
C GLU A 185 37.35 -17.87 30.38
N LYS A 186 37.54 -16.84 29.56
CA LYS A 186 38.72 -15.95 29.64
C LYS A 186 38.78 -15.18 30.95
N GLY A 187 37.64 -14.79 31.52
CA GLY A 187 37.54 -14.13 32.82
C GLY A 187 37.96 -15.06 33.97
N GLY A 188 37.50 -16.31 33.93
CA GLY A 188 37.87 -17.36 34.87
C GLY A 188 39.36 -17.69 34.85
N GLU A 189 39.95 -17.82 33.66
CA GLU A 189 41.40 -18.05 33.50
C GLU A 189 42.25 -16.89 34.03
N ARG A 190 41.83 -15.64 33.79
CA ARG A 190 42.52 -14.46 34.33
C ARG A 190 42.43 -14.35 35.85
N ALA A 191 41.29 -14.71 36.43
CA ALA A 191 41.11 -14.73 37.88
C ALA A 191 41.95 -15.85 38.53
N ALA A 192 42.01 -17.03 37.89
CA ALA A 192 42.84 -18.15 38.35
C ALA A 192 44.35 -17.88 38.22
N ALA A 193 44.78 -17.10 37.21
CA ALA A 193 46.18 -16.71 37.03
C ALA A 193 46.65 -15.60 38.00
N GLN A 194 45.72 -14.93 38.70
CA GLN A 194 46.01 -13.86 39.67
C GLN A 194 45.86 -14.31 41.14
N ALA A 195 45.44 -15.55 41.39
CA ALA A 195 45.31 -16.17 42.70
C ALA A 195 46.54 -17.03 43.03
#